data_AF-A0A1B6DCI1-F1
#
_entry.id   AF-A0A1B6DCI1-F1
#
_cell.length_a   1.000
_cell.length_b   1.000
_cell.length_c   1.000
_cell.angle_alpha   90.00
_cell.angle_beta   90.00
_cell.angle_gamma   90.00
#
_symmetry.space_group_name_H-M   'P 1'
#
loop_
_entity.id
_entity.type
_entity.pdbx_description
1 polymer ?
#
loop_
_entity_poly.entity_id
_entity_poly.type
_entity_poly.pdbx_seq_one_letter_code
_entity_poly.pdbx_strand_id
1 'polypeptide(L)'
;YYNTMSCSMYLLISVYWIHTFLIIWTDGSFEHNVEPGTPEYFHSLVNSDKDTRSLQLLYKNVDNISDDSGLSLSRSVLSDREHNTFLSPSQQDIADRCISVPGCDEKAKYRSINGSCNNLDFPMWGMTGTALVRIVKAAYRDGVNEPRTSVTNRPLPTPGELRSLFPDRNVPDKVNILNVMEWGQVVSHDTSHIVNQHAENGRGIMCCRKGKLPPDPTSLPKSCMPIKVPEDDPFYSQFSLTCLNFVRSMTTSNLGCNISPQQQVATVTHFVDASFVYGSSDDIASSLRSFSGGKLNTQVTPDNRHFPPNVKNSRQLCDNSSPKDACYFAGDDRVNLNPTIAVHQILFLREHNRLCEELQSLNPDWDDEKLYQEARRIVAAITQRITYKHYLRIVLGIDFLKKIKLLDGDEDQDMMTNQY
;
A
#
# COMPACT_ATOMS: atom_id res chain seq x y z
N TYR A 1 24.16 -26.35 -5.96
CA TYR A 1 23.85 -27.09 -4.73
C TYR A 1 23.78 -26.24 -3.45
N TYR A 2 23.84 -24.90 -3.52
CA TYR A 2 23.69 -24.00 -2.35
C TYR A 2 22.44 -23.09 -2.37
N ASN A 3 21.53 -23.22 -3.35
CA ASN A 3 20.35 -22.34 -3.50
C ASN A 3 19.00 -22.99 -3.13
N THR A 4 18.97 -24.26 -2.72
CA THR A 4 17.73 -24.96 -2.38
C THR A 4 17.48 -25.07 -0.88
N MET A 5 18.50 -24.97 -0.03
CA MET A 5 18.33 -25.11 1.43
C MET A 5 17.73 -23.87 2.11
N SER A 6 17.87 -22.67 1.54
CA SER A 6 17.35 -21.45 2.18
C SER A 6 15.81 -21.40 2.13
N CYS A 7 15.17 -21.70 0.99
CA CYS A 7 13.71 -21.76 0.87
C CYS A 7 13.04 -22.80 1.79
N SER A 8 13.69 -23.95 2.02
CA SER A 8 13.12 -25.01 2.84
C SER A 8 13.11 -24.70 4.34
N MET A 9 14.07 -23.91 4.83
CA MET A 9 14.12 -23.51 6.25
C MET A 9 13.07 -22.43 6.59
N TYR A 10 12.80 -21.51 5.65
CA TYR A 10 11.72 -20.53 5.80
C TYR A 10 10.33 -21.16 5.77
N LEU A 11 10.12 -22.21 4.95
CA LEU A 11 8.88 -22.99 4.95
C LEU A 11 8.66 -23.70 6.29
N LEU A 12 9.69 -24.27 6.90
CA LEU A 12 9.55 -25.00 8.17
C LEU A 12 9.27 -24.09 9.36
N ILE A 13 9.87 -22.89 9.44
CA ILE A 13 9.65 -21.97 10.56
C ILE A 13 8.28 -21.30 10.48
N SER A 14 7.79 -20.96 9.27
CA SER A 14 6.44 -20.43 9.08
C SER A 14 5.37 -21.50 9.35
N VAL A 15 5.57 -22.73 8.88
CA VAL A 15 4.59 -23.83 9.00
C VAL A 15 4.51 -24.37 10.44
N TYR A 16 5.61 -24.39 11.20
CA TYR A 16 5.59 -24.89 12.59
C TYR A 16 4.75 -24.00 13.53
N TRP A 17 4.71 -22.69 13.29
CA TRP A 17 3.91 -21.74 14.08
C TRP A 17 2.45 -21.63 13.63
N ILE A 18 2.16 -21.90 12.34
CA ILE A 18 0.78 -21.95 11.80
C ILE A 18 0.01 -23.14 12.40
N HIS A 19 0.68 -24.28 12.63
CA HIS A 19 0.03 -25.44 13.28
C HIS A 19 -0.32 -25.20 14.76
N THR A 20 0.42 -24.35 15.48
CA THR A 20 0.12 -24.04 16.90
C THR A 20 -1.12 -23.16 17.05
N PHE A 21 -1.49 -22.40 16.01
CA PHE A 21 -2.63 -21.47 16.04
C PHE A 21 -4.00 -22.13 15.82
N LEU A 22 -4.06 -23.29 15.15
CA LEU A 22 -5.32 -24.01 14.88
C LEU A 22 -6.01 -24.59 16.12
N ILE A 23 -5.36 -24.54 17.30
CA ILE A 23 -5.88 -25.16 18.54
C ILE A 23 -6.62 -24.15 19.46
N ILE A 24 -6.56 -22.83 19.22
CA ILE A 24 -6.95 -21.85 20.26
C ILE A 24 -8.24 -21.04 19.99
N TRP A 25 -8.91 -21.17 18.83
CA TRP A 25 -10.04 -20.26 18.53
C TRP A 25 -11.42 -20.94 18.55
N THR A 26 -11.93 -21.15 19.77
CA THR A 26 -13.37 -21.25 20.07
C THR A 26 -13.68 -20.49 21.37
N ASP A 27 -13.93 -19.18 21.29
CA ASP A 27 -15.09 -18.60 21.98
C ASP A 27 -15.35 -17.16 21.54
N GLY A 28 -16.64 -16.80 21.51
CA GLY A 28 -17.14 -15.52 21.02
C GLY A 28 -17.35 -14.47 22.10
N SER A 29 -17.14 -13.21 21.72
CA SER A 29 -17.96 -12.01 22.01
C SER A 29 -17.08 -10.76 21.83
N PHE A 30 -17.50 -9.83 20.99
CA PHE A 30 -16.88 -8.51 20.86
C PHE A 30 -17.98 -7.46 21.07
N GLU A 31 -17.97 -6.82 22.25
CA GLU A 31 -18.65 -5.55 22.48
C GLU A 31 -17.76 -4.40 21.99
N HIS A 32 -18.40 -3.37 21.42
CA HIS A 32 -17.78 -2.18 20.86
C HIS A 32 -17.09 -1.32 21.94
N ASN A 33 -15.81 -1.59 22.18
CA ASN A 33 -14.82 -0.61 22.62
C ASN A 33 -13.52 -0.93 21.87
N VAL A 34 -13.06 -0.02 21.03
CA VAL A 34 -11.82 -0.25 20.26
C VAL A 34 -10.65 -0.19 21.24
N GLU A 35 -10.07 -1.35 21.54
CA GLU A 35 -9.06 -1.51 22.58
C GLU A 35 -7.75 -0.77 22.21
N PRO A 36 -7.20 0.08 23.10
CA PRO A 36 -5.93 0.77 22.88
C PRO A 36 -4.81 -0.22 22.53
N GLY A 37 -4.11 0.01 21.41
CA GLY A 37 -3.06 -0.88 20.92
C GLY A 37 -3.43 -1.65 19.65
N THR A 38 -4.72 -1.76 19.33
CA THR A 38 -5.21 -2.47 18.13
C THR A 38 -5.07 -1.64 16.85
N PRO A 39 -4.91 -2.25 15.66
CA PRO A 39 -4.94 -1.55 14.37
C PRO A 39 -6.19 -0.67 14.21
N GLU A 40 -7.35 -1.17 14.64
CA GLU A 40 -8.62 -0.45 14.68
C GLU A 40 -8.54 0.81 15.58
N TYR A 41 -7.84 0.73 16.71
CA TYR A 41 -7.62 1.89 17.60
C TYR A 41 -6.76 2.96 16.93
N PHE A 42 -5.67 2.59 16.27
CA PHE A 42 -4.84 3.55 15.54
C PHE A 42 -5.57 4.16 14.34
N HIS A 43 -6.38 3.37 13.63
CA HIS A 43 -7.26 3.89 12.58
C HIS A 43 -8.27 4.91 13.14
N SER A 44 -8.80 4.68 14.35
CA SER A 44 -9.65 5.65 15.04
C SER A 44 -8.90 6.90 15.52
N LEU A 45 -7.60 6.80 15.83
CA LEU A 45 -6.77 7.93 16.25
C LEU A 45 -6.48 8.91 15.12
N VAL A 46 -6.36 8.41 13.88
CA VAL A 46 -6.14 9.26 12.70
C VAL A 46 -7.41 10.03 12.33
N ASN A 47 -8.58 9.43 12.54
CA ASN A 47 -9.85 9.93 12.02
C ASN A 47 -10.82 10.51 13.09
N SER A 48 -10.48 10.47 14.39
CA SER A 48 -11.34 11.04 15.44
C SER A 48 -10.89 12.41 15.95
N ASP A 49 -11.86 13.30 16.18
CA ASP A 49 -11.70 14.64 16.79
C ASP A 49 -10.99 14.63 18.15
N LYS A 50 -10.96 13.48 18.84
CA LYS A 50 -10.59 13.40 20.25
C LYS A 50 -9.09 13.38 20.53
N ASP A 51 -8.22 13.21 19.54
CA ASP A 51 -6.81 13.05 19.85
C ASP A 51 -5.81 13.55 18.82
N THR A 52 -6.01 14.79 18.37
CA THR A 52 -4.95 15.62 17.76
C THR A 52 -3.66 15.61 18.59
N ARG A 53 -3.71 15.33 19.90
CA ARG A 53 -2.56 15.18 20.80
C ARG A 53 -1.74 13.91 20.54
N SER A 54 -2.37 12.81 20.15
CA SER A 54 -1.72 11.53 19.82
C SER A 54 -1.11 11.54 18.40
N LEU A 55 -1.79 12.16 17.43
CA LEU A 55 -1.19 12.54 16.14
C LEU A 55 -0.04 13.53 16.32
N GLN A 56 -0.20 14.54 17.19
CA GLN A 56 0.91 15.42 17.57
C GLN A 56 2.03 14.67 18.28
N LEU A 57 1.83 13.54 18.96
CA LEU A 57 2.91 12.75 19.56
C LEU A 57 3.66 11.91 18.51
N LEU A 58 2.95 11.36 17.52
CA LEU A 58 3.53 10.73 16.33
C LEU A 58 4.39 11.73 15.53
N TYR A 59 3.94 12.97 15.39
CA TYR A 59 4.62 14.00 14.59
C TYR A 59 5.54 14.96 15.38
N LYS A 60 5.34 15.20 16.70
CA LYS A 60 6.28 15.99 17.55
C LYS A 60 7.64 15.31 17.68
N ASN A 61 7.71 13.99 17.47
CA ASN A 61 9.01 13.31 17.46
C ASN A 61 9.80 13.56 16.19
N VAL A 62 9.19 14.11 15.13
CA VAL A 62 9.93 14.62 13.96
C VAL A 62 10.56 15.98 14.30
N ASP A 63 9.87 16.83 15.06
CA ASP A 63 10.41 18.12 15.55
C ASP A 63 11.51 17.96 16.62
N ASN A 64 11.54 16.82 17.32
CA ASN A 64 12.54 16.49 18.33
C ASN A 64 13.72 15.66 17.79
N ILE A 65 13.83 15.41 16.48
CA ILE A 65 15.11 15.01 15.87
C ILE A 65 15.96 16.28 15.77
N SER A 66 16.44 16.74 16.92
CA SER A 66 17.55 17.67 17.00
C SER A 66 18.55 17.14 18.02
N ASP A 67 19.80 17.16 17.58
CA ASP A 67 21.03 17.10 18.38
C ASP A 67 21.62 15.74 18.80
N ASP A 68 21.65 14.73 17.93
CA ASP A 68 22.70 13.68 18.08
C ASP A 68 23.36 13.18 16.79
N SER A 69 23.02 13.75 15.62
CA SER A 69 23.57 13.33 14.32
C SER A 69 24.47 14.36 13.63
N GLY A 70 24.82 15.48 14.30
CA GLY A 70 25.77 16.46 13.77
C GLY A 70 25.36 17.14 12.45
N LEU A 71 24.12 16.95 11.99
CA LEU A 71 23.56 17.60 10.80
C LEU A 71 22.73 18.81 11.24
N SER A 72 23.36 19.99 11.24
CA SER A 72 22.66 21.26 11.48
C SER A 72 21.76 21.60 10.28
N LEU A 73 20.58 21.01 10.21
CA LEU A 73 19.51 21.52 9.34
C LEU A 73 19.03 22.85 9.96
N SER A 74 19.36 23.95 9.28
CA SER A 74 19.00 25.30 9.70
C SER A 74 17.51 25.40 10.04
N ARG A 75 17.20 25.85 11.27
CA ARG A 75 15.86 26.22 11.78
C ARG A 75 15.07 27.16 10.85
N SER A 76 15.72 27.78 9.87
CA SER A 76 15.10 28.68 8.89
C SER A 76 14.23 27.99 7.82
N VAL A 77 14.30 26.66 7.67
CA VAL A 77 13.45 25.93 6.68
C VAL A 77 12.07 25.60 7.25
N LEU A 78 11.91 25.62 8.58
CA LEU A 78 10.66 25.28 9.27
C LEU A 78 9.81 26.52 9.64
N SER A 79 10.13 27.71 9.12
CA SER A 79 9.46 28.96 9.50
C SER A 79 8.12 29.23 8.80
N ASP A 80 7.66 28.38 7.87
CA ASP A 80 6.30 28.44 7.31
C ASP A 80 5.26 27.91 8.33
N ARG A 81 5.15 28.61 9.48
CA ARG A 81 4.27 28.25 10.60
C ARG A 81 2.78 28.19 10.24
N GLU A 82 2.35 28.79 9.14
CA GLU A 82 0.94 28.78 8.69
C GLU A 82 0.55 27.56 7.84
N HIS A 83 1.53 26.84 7.27
CA HIS A 83 1.30 25.66 6.43
C HIS A 83 1.48 24.34 7.17
N ASN A 84 2.09 24.36 8.36
CA ASN A 84 2.36 23.17 9.19
C ASN A 84 1.31 22.92 10.29
N THR A 85 0.19 23.65 10.29
CA THR A 85 -0.95 23.36 11.18
C THR A 85 -1.76 22.17 10.67
N PHE A 86 -1.96 21.18 11.55
CA PHE A 86 -2.88 20.07 11.34
C PHE A 86 -4.29 20.58 10.99
N LEU A 87 -4.90 19.95 10.00
CA LEU A 87 -6.28 20.22 9.61
C LEU A 87 -7.26 19.64 10.66
N SER A 88 -8.42 20.29 10.86
CA SER A 88 -9.50 19.67 11.65
C SER A 88 -10.07 18.48 10.90
N PRO A 89 -10.60 17.43 11.55
CA PRO A 89 -11.15 16.24 10.86
C PRO A 89 -12.12 16.56 9.72
N SER A 90 -13.03 17.52 9.93
CA SER A 90 -13.95 18.00 8.89
C SER A 90 -13.29 18.61 7.64
N GLN A 91 -12.03 19.02 7.74
CA GLN A 91 -11.19 19.52 6.64
C GLN A 91 -10.30 18.42 6.05
N GLN A 92 -9.98 17.38 6.80
CA GLN A 92 -9.16 16.26 6.31
C GLN A 92 -9.96 15.40 5.32
N ASP A 93 -11.26 15.22 5.61
CA ASP A 93 -12.19 14.35 4.88
C ASP A 93 -13.15 15.12 3.96
N ILE A 94 -12.76 16.31 3.49
CA ILE A 94 -13.63 17.14 2.65
C ILE A 94 -14.12 16.42 1.39
N ALA A 95 -13.37 15.44 0.90
CA ALA A 95 -13.70 14.60 -0.25
C ALA A 95 -14.83 13.59 0.02
N ASP A 96 -15.15 13.26 1.26
CA ASP A 96 -16.24 12.34 1.61
C ASP A 96 -17.60 12.88 1.14
N ARG A 97 -17.73 14.20 1.01
CA ARG A 97 -18.93 14.88 0.48
C ARG A 97 -19.24 14.53 -0.98
N CYS A 98 -18.29 13.93 -1.67
CA CYS A 98 -18.36 13.66 -3.09
C CYS A 98 -18.69 12.22 -3.44
N ILE A 99 -18.87 11.37 -2.43
CA ILE A 99 -19.02 9.93 -2.61
C ILE A 99 -20.33 9.52 -1.96
N SER A 100 -21.06 8.63 -2.62
CA SER A 100 -22.30 8.10 -2.09
C SER A 100 -22.00 7.20 -0.89
N VAL A 101 -22.67 7.46 0.24
CA VAL A 101 -22.56 6.63 1.43
C VAL A 101 -23.16 5.25 1.14
N PRO A 102 -22.39 4.16 1.27
CA PRO A 102 -22.91 2.81 1.07
C PRO A 102 -23.86 2.42 2.21
N GLY A 103 -24.86 1.59 1.89
CA GLY A 103 -25.69 0.96 2.92
C GLY A 103 -24.92 -0.16 3.61
N CYS A 104 -25.01 -0.24 4.95
CA CYS A 104 -24.29 -1.21 5.75
C CYS A 104 -25.21 -2.27 6.37
N ASP A 105 -24.74 -3.52 6.38
CA ASP A 105 -25.30 -4.57 7.21
C ASP A 105 -24.48 -4.68 8.50
N GLU A 106 -25.03 -4.20 9.61
CA GLU A 106 -24.39 -4.24 10.93
C GLU A 106 -24.11 -5.67 11.43
N LYS A 107 -24.76 -6.67 10.82
CA LYS A 107 -24.60 -8.10 11.17
C LYS A 107 -23.63 -8.81 10.22
N ALA A 108 -23.04 -8.10 9.26
CA ALA A 108 -22.08 -8.68 8.33
C ALA A 108 -20.88 -9.26 9.10
N LYS A 109 -20.63 -10.55 8.89
CA LYS A 109 -19.53 -11.26 9.56
C LYS A 109 -18.17 -10.97 8.92
N TYR A 110 -18.14 -10.74 7.62
CA TYR A 110 -16.92 -10.63 6.82
C TYR A 110 -16.73 -9.20 6.31
N ARG A 111 -15.48 -8.77 6.18
CA ARG A 111 -15.13 -7.46 5.62
C ARG A 111 -15.57 -7.41 4.15
N SER A 112 -16.10 -6.27 3.71
CA SER A 112 -16.36 -6.01 2.28
C SER A 112 -15.05 -6.08 1.47
N ILE A 113 -15.14 -6.32 0.16
CA ILE A 113 -13.96 -6.34 -0.71
C ILE A 113 -13.42 -4.92 -0.95
N ASN A 114 -14.31 -3.94 -1.04
CA ASN A 114 -13.96 -2.55 -1.29
C ASN A 114 -13.62 -1.75 -0.03
N GLY A 115 -13.69 -2.36 1.16
CA GLY A 115 -13.38 -1.73 2.45
C GLY A 115 -14.53 -0.89 3.05
N SER A 116 -15.70 -0.81 2.41
CA SER A 116 -16.85 -0.10 2.96
C SER A 116 -17.38 -0.72 4.26
N CYS A 117 -18.09 0.06 5.05
CA CYS A 117 -18.80 -0.37 6.27
C CYS A 117 -17.91 -1.00 7.35
N ASN A 118 -16.60 -0.78 7.29
CA ASN A 118 -15.69 -1.15 8.38
C ASN A 118 -15.97 -0.30 9.63
N ASN A 119 -16.24 0.99 9.42
CA ASN A 119 -16.80 1.88 10.43
C ASN A 119 -18.28 2.12 10.11
N LEU A 120 -19.20 1.77 11.02
CA LEU A 120 -20.64 1.88 10.80
C LEU A 120 -21.15 3.33 10.86
N ASP A 121 -20.48 4.19 11.64
CA ASP A 121 -20.80 5.62 11.71
C ASP A 121 -20.28 6.37 10.48
N PHE A 122 -19.14 5.93 9.94
CA PHE A 122 -18.49 6.49 8.76
C PHE A 122 -18.18 5.41 7.71
N PRO A 123 -19.21 4.91 6.97
CA PRO A 123 -19.09 3.76 6.08
C PRO A 123 -18.07 3.85 4.96
N MET A 124 -17.60 5.05 4.62
CA MET A 124 -16.65 5.29 3.53
C MET A 124 -15.20 5.28 3.98
N TRP A 125 -14.93 5.33 5.29
CA TRP A 125 -13.57 5.40 5.79
C TRP A 125 -12.77 4.15 5.41
N GLY A 126 -11.67 4.35 4.70
CA GLY A 126 -10.79 3.29 4.22
C GLY A 126 -11.28 2.56 2.97
N MET A 127 -12.45 2.92 2.44
CA MET A 127 -13.01 2.34 1.21
C MET A 127 -12.18 2.74 -0.02
N THR A 128 -12.03 1.84 -1.01
CA THR A 128 -11.41 2.19 -2.30
C THR A 128 -12.27 3.20 -3.10
N GLY A 129 -11.64 3.94 -4.01
CA GLY A 129 -12.30 4.98 -4.80
C GLY A 129 -12.56 6.26 -4.00
N THR A 130 -12.12 6.31 -2.75
CA THR A 130 -12.15 7.51 -1.90
C THR A 130 -10.85 8.30 -2.03
N ALA A 131 -10.88 9.57 -1.64
CA ALA A 131 -9.71 10.42 -1.71
C ALA A 131 -8.82 10.25 -0.47
N LEU A 132 -7.51 10.37 -0.66
CA LEU A 132 -6.55 10.37 0.46
C LEU A 132 -6.84 11.52 1.41
N VAL A 133 -6.92 11.21 2.70
CA VAL A 133 -7.10 12.16 3.79
C VAL A 133 -5.92 13.13 3.84
N ARG A 134 -6.20 14.42 4.06
CA ARG A 134 -5.15 15.44 4.22
C ARG A 134 -4.96 15.78 5.70
N ILE A 135 -3.82 15.39 6.24
CA ILE A 135 -3.42 15.73 7.62
C ILE A 135 -2.96 17.20 7.72
N VAL A 136 -2.37 17.73 6.64
CA VAL A 136 -1.91 19.13 6.52
C VAL A 136 -2.44 19.77 5.24
N LYS A 137 -2.44 21.11 5.19
CA LYS A 137 -2.89 21.88 4.02
C LYS A 137 -2.08 21.53 2.77
N ALA A 138 -2.75 21.39 1.63
CA ALA A 138 -2.07 21.24 0.35
C ALA A 138 -1.34 22.53 -0.03
N ALA A 139 -0.13 22.39 -0.57
CA ALA A 139 0.68 23.52 -1.02
C ALA A 139 0.73 23.55 -2.56
N TYR A 140 -0.33 24.08 -3.18
CA TYR A 140 -0.37 24.35 -4.62
C TYR A 140 -0.16 25.85 -4.88
N ARG A 141 0.43 26.20 -6.02
CA ARG A 141 0.70 27.62 -6.39
C ARG A 141 -0.58 28.44 -6.45
N ASP A 142 -1.62 27.87 -7.03
CA ASP A 142 -2.95 28.49 -7.20
C ASP A 142 -3.92 28.12 -6.07
N GLY A 143 -3.47 27.33 -5.08
CA GLY A 143 -4.33 26.77 -4.04
C GLY A 143 -5.30 25.68 -4.52
N VAL A 144 -5.23 25.27 -5.79
CA VAL A 144 -6.16 24.29 -6.39
C VAL A 144 -5.42 23.03 -6.81
N ASN A 145 -4.51 23.14 -7.78
CA ASN A 145 -3.81 21.99 -8.34
C ASN A 145 -2.47 22.32 -9.03
N GLU A 146 -2.08 23.59 -9.19
CA GLU A 146 -0.84 23.91 -9.89
C GLU A 146 0.40 23.58 -9.05
N PRO A 147 1.46 22.99 -9.64
CA PRO A 147 2.69 22.68 -8.92
C PRO A 147 3.23 23.87 -8.13
N ARG A 148 3.65 23.59 -6.89
CA ARG A 148 4.18 24.59 -5.96
C ARG A 148 5.37 25.35 -6.56
N THR A 149 5.47 26.64 -6.23
CA THR A 149 6.67 27.47 -6.46
C THR A 149 7.47 27.68 -5.18
N SER A 150 8.71 28.14 -5.31
CA SER A 150 9.52 28.54 -4.16
C SER A 150 8.85 29.69 -3.38
N VAL A 151 9.32 29.93 -2.16
CA VAL A 151 8.89 31.08 -1.32
C VAL A 151 9.16 32.45 -1.99
N THR A 152 10.06 32.48 -2.98
CA THR A 152 10.36 33.68 -3.78
C THR A 152 9.59 33.70 -5.12
N ASN A 153 8.56 32.87 -5.28
CA ASN A 153 7.79 32.67 -6.52
C ASN A 153 8.63 32.25 -7.73
N ARG A 154 9.77 31.59 -7.50
CA ARG A 154 10.60 31.01 -8.58
C ARG A 154 10.25 29.54 -8.81
N PRO A 155 10.49 28.98 -10.01
CA PRO A 155 10.39 27.54 -10.24
C PRO A 155 11.26 26.76 -9.26
N LEU A 156 10.77 25.62 -8.80
CA LEU A 156 11.57 24.67 -8.02
C LEU A 156 12.49 23.86 -8.95
N PRO A 157 13.65 23.38 -8.46
CA PRO A 157 14.47 22.42 -9.18
C PRO A 157 13.63 21.20 -9.57
N THR A 158 13.82 20.73 -10.79
CA THR A 158 13.16 19.53 -11.28
C THR A 158 13.75 18.28 -10.60
N PRO A 159 12.98 17.20 -10.44
CA PRO A 159 13.52 15.94 -9.93
C PRO A 159 14.72 15.41 -10.74
N GLY A 160 14.77 15.70 -12.05
CA GLY A 160 15.91 15.35 -12.90
C GLY A 160 17.19 16.08 -12.53
N GLU A 161 17.13 17.36 -12.18
CA GLU A 161 18.30 18.12 -11.69
C GLU A 161 18.76 17.63 -10.31
N LEU A 162 17.81 17.30 -9.44
CA LEU A 162 18.10 16.83 -8.07
C LEU A 162 18.62 15.40 -8.02
N ARG A 163 18.40 14.59 -9.05
CA ARG A 163 18.86 13.19 -9.12
C ARG A 163 20.36 13.06 -8.82
N SER A 164 21.17 13.99 -9.30
CA SER A 164 22.62 14.00 -9.08
C SER A 164 23.02 14.03 -7.59
N LEU A 165 22.13 14.48 -6.71
CA LEU A 165 22.33 14.50 -5.25
C LEU A 165 22.14 13.11 -4.60
N PHE A 166 21.54 12.16 -5.31
CA PHE A 166 21.25 10.80 -4.84
C PHE A 166 22.00 9.76 -5.68
N PRO A 167 23.35 9.72 -5.63
CA PRO A 167 24.12 8.76 -6.40
C PRO A 167 23.93 7.33 -5.88
N ASP A 168 23.94 6.37 -6.79
CA ASP A 168 23.89 4.95 -6.44
C ASP A 168 25.13 4.57 -5.62
N ARG A 169 24.90 4.05 -4.41
CA ARG A 169 25.97 3.54 -3.54
C ARG A 169 25.66 2.12 -3.15
N ASN A 170 26.62 1.23 -3.38
CA ASN A 170 26.52 -0.15 -2.93
C ASN A 170 26.95 -0.25 -1.46
N VAL A 171 25.98 -0.07 -0.56
CA VAL A 171 26.18 -0.19 0.90
C VAL A 171 25.20 -1.24 1.43
N PRO A 172 25.61 -2.52 1.49
CA PRO A 172 24.75 -3.58 2.00
C PRO A 172 24.41 -3.38 3.48
N ASP A 173 23.14 -3.56 3.82
CA ASP A 173 22.70 -3.66 5.21
C ASP A 173 23.24 -4.97 5.82
N LYS A 174 23.78 -4.88 7.05
CA LYS A 174 24.39 -6.02 7.76
C LYS A 174 23.42 -6.74 8.69
N VAL A 175 22.25 -6.15 8.94
CA VAL A 175 21.26 -6.62 9.91
C VAL A 175 20.02 -7.11 9.17
N ASN A 176 19.54 -6.33 8.20
CA ASN A 176 18.28 -6.61 7.52
C ASN A 176 18.49 -7.45 6.26
N ILE A 177 17.63 -8.45 6.09
CA ILE A 177 17.52 -9.20 4.83
C ILE A 177 16.64 -8.44 3.83
N LEU A 178 16.79 -8.76 2.54
CA LEU A 178 16.02 -8.14 1.46
C LEU A 178 14.49 -8.19 1.71
N ASN A 179 14.00 -9.24 2.37
CA ASN A 179 12.58 -9.40 2.68
C ASN A 179 11.98 -8.27 3.54
N VAL A 180 12.80 -7.52 4.29
CA VAL A 180 12.32 -6.34 5.03
C VAL A 180 11.84 -5.27 4.04
N MET A 181 12.61 -5.01 2.98
CA MET A 181 12.21 -4.06 1.93
C MET A 181 10.98 -4.58 1.18
N GLU A 182 11.00 -5.85 0.79
CA GLU A 182 9.90 -6.48 0.03
C GLU A 182 8.59 -6.50 0.81
N TRP A 183 8.62 -6.79 2.11
CA TRP A 183 7.41 -6.73 2.93
C TRP A 183 6.86 -5.31 3.04
N GLY A 184 7.73 -4.29 3.06
CA GLY A 184 7.29 -2.90 2.93
C GLY A 184 6.55 -2.62 1.62
N GLN A 185 6.99 -3.22 0.52
CA GLN A 185 6.28 -3.16 -0.75
C GLN A 185 4.93 -3.89 -0.68
N VAL A 186 4.85 -5.08 -0.07
CA VAL A 186 3.58 -5.80 0.15
C VAL A 186 2.58 -4.94 0.93
N VAL A 187 3.00 -4.35 2.06
CA VAL A 187 2.14 -3.46 2.86
C VAL A 187 1.70 -2.26 2.03
N SER A 188 2.62 -1.63 1.28
CA SER A 188 2.27 -0.52 0.39
C SER A 188 1.27 -0.94 -0.69
N HIS A 189 1.36 -2.16 -1.22
CA HIS A 189 0.42 -2.62 -2.25
C HIS A 189 -0.96 -2.89 -1.66
N ASP A 190 -1.01 -3.31 -0.40
CA ASP A 190 -2.26 -3.56 0.33
C ASP A 190 -2.98 -2.26 0.70
N THR A 191 -2.24 -1.22 1.11
CA THR A 191 -2.85 -0.01 1.72
C THR A 191 -2.78 1.24 0.87
N SER A 192 -2.04 1.24 -0.25
CA SER A 192 -1.72 2.46 -0.98
C SER A 192 -1.53 2.28 -2.48
N HIS A 193 -2.49 2.79 -3.24
CA HIS A 193 -2.40 2.86 -4.70
C HIS A 193 -3.13 4.11 -5.19
N ILE A 194 -2.42 4.96 -5.95
CA ILE A 194 -3.01 6.06 -6.70
C ILE A 194 -2.70 5.84 -8.18
N VAL A 195 -3.71 6.00 -9.03
CA VAL A 195 -3.57 5.80 -10.47
C VAL A 195 -3.35 7.11 -11.20
N ASN A 196 -2.71 7.03 -12.37
CA ASN A 196 -2.47 8.18 -13.23
C ASN A 196 -3.73 8.56 -14.03
N GLN A 197 -3.84 9.82 -14.45
CA GLN A 197 -4.89 10.21 -15.37
C GLN A 197 -4.72 9.54 -16.73
N HIS A 198 -5.84 9.12 -17.31
CA HIS A 198 -5.92 8.56 -18.66
C HIS A 198 -6.51 9.59 -19.63
N ALA A 199 -6.24 9.42 -20.93
CA ALA A 199 -6.93 10.18 -21.96
C ALA A 199 -8.42 9.78 -22.02
N GLU A 200 -9.27 10.61 -22.65
CA GLU A 200 -10.73 10.36 -22.76
C GLU A 200 -11.07 9.01 -23.41
N ASN A 201 -10.17 8.47 -24.23
CA ASN A 201 -10.32 7.16 -24.88
C ASN A 201 -9.80 5.98 -24.02
N GLY A 202 -9.50 6.22 -22.74
CA GLY A 202 -8.96 5.23 -21.78
C GLY A 202 -7.48 4.90 -21.96
N ARG A 203 -6.78 5.46 -22.96
CA ARG A 203 -5.36 5.16 -23.18
C ARG A 203 -4.46 5.92 -22.21
N GLY A 204 -3.32 5.32 -21.89
CA GLY A 204 -2.26 5.98 -21.12
C GLY A 204 -1.74 7.24 -21.82
N ILE A 205 -1.41 8.26 -21.03
CA ILE A 205 -0.90 9.55 -21.53
C ILE A 205 0.63 9.48 -21.64
N MET A 206 1.15 9.95 -22.78
CA MET A 206 2.59 10.05 -23.04
C MET A 206 3.00 11.52 -23.17
N CYS A 207 3.66 12.02 -22.13
CA CYS A 207 4.18 13.38 -22.02
C CYS A 207 5.57 13.53 -22.64
N CYS A 208 6.34 12.44 -22.72
CA CYS A 208 7.62 12.38 -23.40
C CYS A 208 7.54 11.41 -24.58
N ARG A 209 8.05 11.81 -25.74
CA ARG A 209 8.10 10.95 -26.94
C ARG A 209 9.54 10.59 -27.24
N LYS A 210 9.85 9.29 -27.22
CA LYS A 210 11.23 8.77 -27.41
C LYS A 210 12.24 9.48 -26.50
N GLY A 211 11.84 9.71 -25.24
CA GLY A 211 12.71 10.34 -24.23
C GLY A 211 12.96 11.84 -24.39
N LYS A 212 12.20 12.53 -25.25
CA LYS A 212 12.32 13.96 -25.49
C LYS A 212 10.96 14.63 -25.31
N LEU A 213 11.00 15.91 -24.96
CA LEU A 213 9.81 16.77 -25.01
C LEU A 213 9.36 16.93 -26.46
N PRO A 214 8.04 17.05 -26.71
CA PRO A 214 7.55 17.43 -28.03
C PRO A 214 8.05 18.83 -28.42
N PRO A 215 8.16 19.14 -29.72
CA PRO A 215 8.61 20.45 -30.19
C PRO A 215 7.77 21.62 -29.68
N ASP A 216 6.47 21.39 -29.45
CA ASP A 216 5.57 22.33 -28.79
C ASP A 216 5.07 21.74 -27.46
N PRO A 217 5.75 22.04 -26.33
CA PRO A 217 5.31 21.60 -25.01
C PRO A 217 3.97 22.19 -24.57
N THR A 218 3.50 23.29 -25.17
CA THR A 218 2.22 23.91 -24.79
C THR A 218 1.02 23.11 -25.26
N SER A 219 1.22 22.25 -26.26
CA SER A 219 0.22 21.31 -26.78
C SER A 219 0.00 20.07 -25.89
N LEU A 220 0.82 19.88 -24.85
CA LEU A 220 0.69 18.73 -23.96
C LEU A 220 -0.62 18.80 -23.15
N PRO A 221 -1.28 17.65 -22.89
CA PRO A 221 -2.42 17.60 -21.99
C PRO A 221 -2.10 18.23 -20.63
N LYS A 222 -3.07 18.88 -19.98
CA LYS A 222 -2.88 19.50 -18.65
C LYS A 222 -2.47 18.51 -17.56
N SER A 223 -2.74 17.23 -17.77
CA SER A 223 -2.32 16.13 -16.89
C SER A 223 -0.84 15.77 -17.06
N CYS A 224 -0.14 16.29 -18.07
CA CYS A 224 1.28 16.07 -18.24
C CYS A 224 2.13 16.95 -17.33
N MET A 225 3.09 16.33 -16.66
CA MET A 225 4.11 17.03 -15.88
C MET A 225 5.48 16.36 -16.12
N PRO A 226 5.99 16.40 -17.37
CA PRO A 226 7.20 15.68 -17.74
C PRO A 226 8.40 16.13 -16.92
N ILE A 227 9.22 15.18 -16.49
CA ILE A 227 10.44 15.47 -15.74
C ILE A 227 11.56 15.74 -16.74
N LYS A 228 12.00 16.99 -16.79
CA LYS A 228 13.16 17.39 -17.60
C LYS A 228 14.44 16.81 -16.97
N VAL A 229 15.30 16.27 -17.81
CA VAL A 229 16.60 15.73 -17.42
C VAL A 229 17.69 16.53 -18.12
N PRO A 230 18.74 16.98 -17.41
CA PRO A 230 19.88 17.68 -18.03
C PRO A 230 20.54 16.83 -19.12
N GLU A 231 21.07 17.48 -20.16
CA GLU A 231 21.76 16.78 -21.26
C GLU A 231 23.06 16.09 -20.79
N ASP A 232 23.68 16.64 -19.75
CA ASP A 232 24.87 16.14 -19.07
C ASP A 232 24.55 15.23 -17.87
N ASP A 233 23.30 14.74 -17.74
CA ASP A 233 22.96 13.79 -16.67
C ASP A 233 23.88 12.56 -16.73
N PRO A 234 24.50 12.13 -15.61
CA PRO A 234 25.49 11.06 -15.60
C PRO A 234 25.00 9.70 -16.12
N PHE A 235 23.69 9.44 -16.10
CA PHE A 235 23.10 8.17 -16.52
C PHE A 235 22.28 8.28 -17.79
N TYR A 236 21.45 9.30 -17.95
CA TYR A 236 20.52 9.40 -19.08
C TYR A 236 21.16 9.96 -20.36
N SER A 237 22.27 10.68 -20.26
CA SER A 237 23.02 11.20 -21.40
C SER A 237 23.45 10.09 -22.37
N GLN A 238 23.87 8.93 -21.85
CA GLN A 238 24.27 7.77 -22.67
C GLN A 238 23.13 7.20 -23.55
N PHE A 239 21.88 7.50 -23.18
CA PHE A 239 20.68 7.09 -23.92
C PHE A 239 20.05 8.24 -24.71
N SER A 240 20.66 9.43 -24.70
CA SER A 240 20.11 10.66 -25.30
C SER A 240 18.70 11.01 -24.80
N LEU A 241 18.42 10.71 -23.53
CA LEU A 241 17.13 10.97 -22.88
C LEU A 241 17.19 12.30 -22.12
N THR A 242 16.26 13.22 -22.43
CA THR A 242 16.14 14.54 -21.77
C THR A 242 14.76 14.76 -21.14
N CYS A 243 13.88 13.76 -21.19
CA CYS A 243 12.51 13.80 -20.70
C CYS A 243 12.09 12.43 -20.17
N LEU A 244 11.74 12.36 -18.89
CA LEU A 244 11.10 11.19 -18.29
C LEU A 244 9.58 11.40 -18.23
N ASN A 245 8.85 10.39 -18.69
CA ASN A 245 7.40 10.45 -18.77
C ASN A 245 6.81 10.52 -17.37
N PHE A 246 6.03 11.55 -17.08
CA PHE A 246 5.32 11.69 -15.82
C PHE A 246 3.96 12.33 -16.06
N VAL A 247 2.93 11.60 -15.64
CA VAL A 247 1.51 11.97 -15.76
C VAL A 247 1.00 12.19 -14.35
N ARG A 248 0.21 13.24 -14.16
CA ARG A 248 -0.39 13.56 -12.86
C ARG A 248 -1.42 12.48 -12.47
N SER A 249 -1.49 12.21 -11.18
CA SER A 249 -2.46 11.29 -10.60
C SER A 249 -3.90 11.73 -10.84
N MET A 250 -4.82 10.78 -10.87
CA MET A 250 -6.25 11.05 -10.80
C MET A 250 -6.59 11.76 -9.50
N THR A 251 -7.60 12.62 -9.57
CA THR A 251 -8.07 13.43 -8.46
C THR A 251 -9.59 13.37 -8.33
N THR A 252 -10.12 13.90 -7.24
CA THR A 252 -11.56 14.09 -7.02
C THR A 252 -12.26 14.77 -8.19
N SER A 253 -11.62 15.73 -8.87
CA SER A 253 -12.22 16.39 -10.04
C SER A 253 -12.50 15.41 -11.19
N ASN A 254 -11.68 14.37 -11.34
CA ASN A 254 -11.92 13.31 -12.33
C ASN A 254 -13.14 12.45 -11.99
N LEU A 255 -13.60 12.44 -10.74
CA LEU A 255 -14.84 11.80 -10.28
C LEU A 255 -16.05 12.74 -10.34
N GLY A 256 -15.90 13.94 -10.91
CA GLY A 256 -16.95 14.97 -10.93
C GLY A 256 -17.03 15.81 -9.64
N CYS A 257 -16.07 15.65 -8.73
CA CYS A 257 -16.01 16.35 -7.45
C CYS A 257 -15.03 17.53 -7.50
N ASN A 258 -15.58 18.74 -7.69
CA ASN A 258 -14.80 19.97 -7.81
C ASN A 258 -14.52 20.65 -6.46
N ILE A 259 -13.90 19.90 -5.54
CA ILE A 259 -13.33 20.48 -4.31
C ILE A 259 -11.99 21.16 -4.59
N SER A 260 -11.65 22.15 -3.76
CA SER A 260 -10.38 22.85 -3.79
C SER A 260 -9.77 22.89 -2.39
N PRO A 261 -8.50 22.47 -2.20
CA PRO A 261 -7.60 21.90 -3.20
C PRO A 261 -8.03 20.50 -3.66
N GLN A 262 -7.62 20.10 -4.87
CA GLN A 262 -7.91 18.74 -5.37
C GLN A 262 -7.20 17.67 -4.53
N GLN A 263 -7.85 16.52 -4.32
CA GLN A 263 -7.27 15.37 -3.60
C GLN A 263 -7.09 14.18 -4.53
N GLN A 264 -6.02 13.41 -4.33
CA GLN A 264 -5.73 12.19 -5.07
C GLN A 264 -6.64 11.06 -4.59
N VAL A 265 -7.06 10.20 -5.51
CA VAL A 265 -7.99 9.09 -5.25
C VAL A 265 -7.20 7.80 -5.04
N ALA A 266 -7.47 7.10 -3.94
CA ALA A 266 -6.94 5.77 -3.68
C ALA A 266 -7.76 4.72 -4.42
N THR A 267 -7.09 3.72 -5.01
CA THR A 267 -7.74 2.63 -5.75
C THR A 267 -7.62 1.27 -5.06
N VAL A 268 -7.12 1.25 -3.83
CA VAL A 268 -7.12 0.09 -2.94
C VAL A 268 -7.75 0.46 -1.60
N THR A 269 -8.08 -0.54 -0.78
CA THR A 269 -8.54 -0.31 0.60
C THR A 269 -7.38 0.25 1.42
N HIS A 270 -7.68 0.96 2.51
CA HIS A 270 -6.62 1.49 3.40
C HIS A 270 -6.25 0.51 4.52
N PHE A 271 -6.98 -0.61 4.62
CA PHE A 271 -6.80 -1.61 5.65
C PHE A 271 -5.69 -2.59 5.28
N VAL A 272 -5.02 -3.14 6.28
CA VAL A 272 -4.19 -4.33 6.07
C VAL A 272 -5.13 -5.54 6.04
N ASP A 273 -5.69 -5.83 4.88
CA ASP A 273 -6.72 -6.86 4.66
C ASP A 273 -6.37 -7.86 3.57
N ALA A 274 -5.12 -7.84 3.09
CA ALA A 274 -4.60 -8.65 2.00
C ALA A 274 -5.35 -8.43 0.66
N SER A 275 -5.86 -7.22 0.41
CA SER A 275 -6.37 -6.77 -0.88
C SER A 275 -5.39 -6.97 -2.03
N PHE A 276 -4.08 -6.99 -1.80
CA PHE A 276 -3.11 -7.37 -2.84
C PHE A 276 -3.33 -8.79 -3.38
N VAL A 277 -3.92 -9.67 -2.57
CA VAL A 277 -4.31 -11.04 -2.95
C VAL A 277 -5.73 -11.07 -3.51
N TYR A 278 -6.68 -10.40 -2.84
CA TYR A 278 -8.12 -10.57 -3.06
C TYR A 278 -8.76 -9.50 -3.96
N GLY A 279 -8.04 -8.43 -4.26
CA GLY A 279 -8.53 -7.25 -4.95
C GLY A 279 -9.27 -6.29 -4.03
N SER A 280 -9.55 -5.10 -4.56
CA SER A 280 -10.34 -4.06 -3.88
C SER A 280 -11.68 -3.78 -4.57
N SER A 281 -12.09 -4.60 -5.54
CA SER A 281 -13.43 -4.55 -6.14
C SER A 281 -14.02 -5.94 -6.28
N ASP A 282 -15.35 -6.05 -6.16
CA ASP A 282 -16.04 -7.34 -6.24
C ASP A 282 -15.82 -8.03 -7.60
N ASP A 283 -15.67 -7.26 -8.68
CA ASP A 283 -15.36 -7.78 -10.01
C ASP A 283 -13.99 -8.46 -10.07
N ILE A 284 -12.96 -7.85 -9.48
CA ILE A 284 -11.61 -8.42 -9.42
C ILE A 284 -11.62 -9.64 -8.50
N ALA A 285 -12.20 -9.52 -7.31
CA ALA A 285 -12.29 -10.61 -6.35
C ALA A 285 -12.99 -11.83 -6.95
N SER A 286 -14.12 -11.63 -7.63
CA SER A 286 -14.85 -12.68 -8.34
C SER A 286 -14.01 -13.31 -9.45
N SER A 287 -13.30 -12.50 -10.23
CA SER A 287 -12.45 -13.00 -11.32
C SER A 287 -11.25 -13.83 -10.84
N LEU A 288 -10.80 -13.60 -9.60
CA LEU A 288 -9.71 -14.34 -8.98
C LEU A 288 -10.16 -15.69 -8.40
N ARG A 289 -11.46 -15.90 -8.18
CA ARG A 289 -12.01 -17.13 -7.57
C ARG A 289 -12.28 -18.23 -8.58
N SER A 290 -12.07 -19.47 -8.16
CA SER A 290 -12.49 -20.65 -8.91
C SER A 290 -13.98 -20.95 -8.75
N PHE A 291 -14.61 -20.40 -7.70
CA PHE A 291 -15.95 -20.79 -7.24
C PHE A 291 -16.09 -22.30 -7.03
N SER A 292 -14.98 -22.95 -6.66
CA SER A 292 -14.96 -24.35 -6.26
C SER A 292 -14.06 -24.54 -5.04
N GLY A 293 -14.64 -25.05 -3.95
CA GLY A 293 -13.96 -25.32 -2.69
C GLY A 293 -13.43 -24.06 -2.00
N GLY A 294 -14.01 -22.89 -2.30
CA GLY A 294 -13.58 -21.59 -1.78
C GLY A 294 -12.24 -21.10 -2.32
N LYS A 295 -11.68 -21.74 -3.36
CA LYS A 295 -10.29 -21.50 -3.81
C LYS A 295 -10.15 -20.30 -4.76
N LEU A 296 -8.91 -19.81 -4.86
CA LEU A 296 -8.46 -18.91 -5.91
C LEU A 296 -8.01 -19.71 -7.16
N ASN A 297 -8.20 -19.10 -8.32
CA ASN A 297 -7.74 -19.60 -9.60
C ASN A 297 -6.21 -19.72 -9.62
N THR A 298 -5.71 -20.83 -10.16
CA THR A 298 -4.27 -21.05 -10.33
C THR A 298 -3.99 -21.69 -11.68
N GLN A 299 -2.80 -21.43 -12.21
CA GLN A 299 -2.21 -22.27 -13.23
C GLN A 299 -1.29 -23.29 -12.56
N VAL A 300 -1.25 -24.51 -13.10
CA VAL A 300 -0.46 -25.61 -12.55
C VAL A 300 0.64 -25.97 -13.54
N THR A 301 1.88 -25.99 -13.08
CA THR A 301 3.02 -26.43 -13.88
C THR A 301 3.11 -27.96 -13.95
N PRO A 302 3.85 -28.54 -14.91
CA PRO A 302 3.99 -30.01 -15.03
C PRO A 302 4.53 -30.70 -13.78
N ASP A 303 5.28 -29.98 -12.93
CA ASP A 303 5.78 -30.46 -11.63
C ASP A 303 4.84 -30.13 -10.46
N ASN A 304 3.56 -29.91 -10.74
CA ASN A 304 2.48 -29.71 -9.77
C ASN A 304 2.67 -28.50 -8.85
N ARG A 305 3.28 -27.41 -9.35
CA ARG A 305 3.37 -26.14 -8.62
C ARG A 305 2.28 -25.19 -9.09
N HIS A 306 1.62 -24.56 -8.12
CA HIS A 306 0.53 -23.60 -8.36
C HIS A 306 1.08 -22.17 -8.47
N PHE A 307 0.65 -21.44 -9.49
CA PHE A 307 0.98 -20.02 -9.69
C PHE A 307 -0.30 -19.23 -9.98
N PRO A 308 -0.29 -17.90 -9.79
CA PRO A 308 -1.37 -17.05 -10.26
C PRO A 308 -1.62 -17.24 -11.76
N PRO A 309 -2.87 -17.07 -12.23
CA PRO A 309 -3.16 -17.07 -13.65
C PRO A 309 -2.45 -15.90 -14.33
N ASN A 310 -2.14 -16.04 -15.62
CA ASN A 310 -1.64 -14.91 -16.41
C ASN A 310 -2.77 -13.94 -16.82
N VAL A 311 -2.46 -12.66 -16.94
CA VAL A 311 -3.35 -11.66 -17.54
C VAL A 311 -3.65 -12.02 -19.00
N LYS A 312 -4.88 -11.76 -19.47
CA LYS A 312 -5.29 -12.06 -20.85
C LYS A 312 -4.53 -11.23 -21.90
N ASN A 313 -4.10 -10.01 -21.56
CA ASN A 313 -3.44 -9.05 -22.47
C ASN A 313 -2.03 -8.66 -21.98
N SER A 314 -1.13 -9.63 -21.92
CA SER A 314 0.20 -9.46 -21.28
C SER A 314 1.09 -8.37 -21.89
N ARG A 315 1.03 -8.14 -23.22
CA ARG A 315 1.92 -7.18 -23.93
C ARG A 315 1.77 -5.71 -23.52
N GLN A 316 0.70 -5.34 -22.82
CA GLN A 316 0.52 -3.97 -22.34
C GLN A 316 1.07 -3.76 -20.92
N LEU A 317 1.27 -4.84 -20.17
CA LEU A 317 1.65 -4.81 -18.75
C LEU A 317 3.05 -5.35 -18.51
N CYS A 318 3.48 -6.31 -19.33
CA CYS A 318 4.76 -6.98 -19.21
C CYS A 318 5.48 -7.03 -20.56
N ASP A 319 6.81 -6.92 -20.54
CA ASP A 319 7.66 -7.06 -21.73
C ASP A 319 7.87 -8.54 -22.07
N ASN A 320 6.80 -9.17 -22.56
CA ASN A 320 6.76 -10.61 -22.82
C ASN A 320 7.05 -10.91 -24.29
N SER A 321 7.95 -11.88 -24.53
CA SER A 321 8.23 -12.41 -25.87
C SER A 321 7.16 -13.43 -26.31
N SER A 322 6.53 -14.10 -25.36
CA SER A 322 5.52 -15.14 -25.56
C SER A 322 4.31 -14.96 -24.63
N PRO A 323 3.09 -15.33 -25.06
CA PRO A 323 1.91 -15.36 -24.19
C PRO A 323 2.03 -16.31 -22.99
N LYS A 324 2.99 -17.25 -23.02
CA LYS A 324 3.26 -18.18 -21.92
C LYS A 324 4.20 -17.60 -20.86
N ASP A 325 4.86 -16.47 -21.15
CA ASP A 325 5.76 -15.82 -20.21
C ASP A 325 4.95 -15.33 -19.01
N ALA A 326 5.58 -15.31 -17.82
CA ALA A 326 4.92 -14.90 -16.59
C ALA A 326 4.47 -13.44 -16.69
N CYS A 327 3.18 -13.21 -16.51
CA CYS A 327 2.59 -11.89 -16.34
C CYS A 327 1.29 -12.10 -15.57
N TYR A 328 1.40 -12.12 -14.26
CA TYR A 328 0.39 -12.61 -13.34
C TYR A 328 -0.78 -11.64 -13.20
N PHE A 329 -1.97 -12.20 -13.01
CA PHE A 329 -3.18 -11.52 -12.58
C PHE A 329 -3.40 -11.81 -11.10
N ALA A 330 -3.59 -10.75 -10.31
CA ALA A 330 -3.66 -10.77 -8.85
C ALA A 330 -4.65 -9.71 -8.36
N GLY A 331 -4.81 -9.59 -7.04
CA GLY A 331 -5.63 -8.54 -6.43
C GLY A 331 -5.10 -7.14 -6.69
N ASP A 332 -3.78 -7.00 -6.76
CA ASP A 332 -3.08 -5.76 -7.12
C ASP A 332 -2.35 -5.89 -8.46
N ASP A 333 -2.47 -4.86 -9.31
CA ASP A 333 -1.96 -4.85 -10.69
C ASP A 333 -0.43 -4.67 -10.78
N ARG A 334 0.22 -4.30 -9.67
CA ARG A 334 1.67 -4.12 -9.57
C ARG A 334 2.40 -5.43 -9.20
N VAL A 335 1.71 -6.57 -9.20
CA VAL A 335 2.30 -7.91 -8.98
C VAL A 335 3.47 -8.24 -9.91
N ASN A 336 3.54 -7.61 -11.09
CA ASN A 336 4.60 -7.86 -12.08
C ASN A 336 5.74 -6.82 -12.05
N LEU A 337 5.79 -5.93 -11.05
CA LEU A 337 6.83 -4.89 -10.96
C LEU A 337 8.23 -5.49 -10.79
N ASN A 338 8.36 -6.53 -9.97
CA ASN A 338 9.59 -7.26 -9.75
C ASN A 338 9.28 -8.73 -9.38
N PRO A 339 10.25 -9.65 -9.48
CA PRO A 339 10.01 -11.05 -9.16
C PRO A 339 9.68 -11.31 -7.67
N THR A 340 10.15 -10.46 -6.76
CA THR A 340 10.01 -10.65 -5.31
C THR A 340 8.60 -10.36 -4.81
N ILE A 341 7.91 -9.36 -5.35
CA ILE A 341 6.48 -9.14 -5.08
C ILE A 341 5.63 -10.28 -5.66
N ALA A 342 5.99 -10.78 -6.85
CA ALA A 342 5.32 -11.95 -7.42
C ALA A 342 5.47 -13.20 -6.53
N VAL A 343 6.62 -13.40 -5.89
CA VAL A 343 6.83 -14.50 -4.92
C VAL A 343 5.90 -14.37 -3.72
N HIS A 344 5.72 -13.17 -3.16
CA HIS A 344 4.77 -12.94 -2.07
C HIS A 344 3.33 -13.23 -2.52
N GLN A 345 2.93 -12.78 -3.71
CA GLN A 345 1.62 -13.12 -4.26
C GLN A 345 1.41 -14.62 -4.39
N ILE A 346 2.39 -15.36 -4.93
CA ILE A 346 2.33 -16.82 -5.06
C ILE A 346 2.19 -17.49 -3.69
N LEU A 347 2.94 -17.03 -2.69
CA LEU A 347 2.93 -17.60 -1.34
C LEU A 347 1.54 -17.46 -0.71
N PHE A 348 0.97 -16.26 -0.73
CA PHE A 348 -0.32 -15.98 -0.09
C PHE A 348 -1.50 -16.62 -0.84
N LEU A 349 -1.44 -16.72 -2.17
CA LEU A 349 -2.40 -17.47 -2.96
C LEU A 349 -2.38 -18.96 -2.62
N ARG A 350 -1.19 -19.55 -2.46
CA ARG A 350 -1.05 -20.97 -2.07
C ARG A 350 -1.56 -21.19 -0.65
N GLU A 351 -1.26 -20.27 0.26
CA GLU A 351 -1.73 -20.34 1.64
C GLU A 351 -3.26 -20.28 1.73
N HIS A 352 -3.90 -19.39 0.98
CA HIS A 352 -5.36 -19.36 0.88
C HIS A 352 -5.93 -20.72 0.43
N ASN A 353 -5.40 -21.27 -0.67
CA ASN A 353 -5.90 -22.55 -1.19
C ASN A 353 -5.65 -23.72 -0.23
N ARG A 354 -4.53 -23.73 0.50
CA ARG A 354 -4.22 -24.71 1.56
C ARG A 354 -5.23 -24.60 2.70
N LEU A 355 -5.51 -23.38 3.16
CA LEU A 355 -6.50 -23.12 4.23
C LEU A 355 -7.89 -23.58 3.82
N CYS A 356 -8.32 -23.33 2.57
CA CYS A 356 -9.61 -23.82 2.08
C CYS A 356 -9.72 -25.35 2.15
N GLU A 357 -8.65 -26.08 1.79
CA GLU A 357 -8.62 -27.55 1.89
C GLU A 357 -8.73 -28.04 3.33
N GLU A 358 -7.98 -27.44 4.25
CA GLU A 358 -8.02 -27.79 5.67
C GLU A 358 -9.37 -27.46 6.31
N LEU A 359 -9.91 -26.28 6.03
CA LEU A 359 -11.23 -25.85 6.52
C LEU A 359 -12.35 -26.75 6.00
N GLN A 360 -12.29 -27.17 4.73
CA GLN A 360 -13.25 -28.11 4.16
C GLN A 360 -13.15 -29.49 4.81
N SER A 361 -11.93 -29.97 5.12
CA SER A 361 -11.73 -31.25 5.80
C SER A 361 -12.26 -31.22 7.24
N LEU A 362 -12.11 -30.09 7.94
CA LEU A 362 -12.62 -29.90 9.30
C LEU A 362 -14.13 -29.65 9.33
N ASN A 363 -14.66 -29.01 8.29
CA ASN A 363 -16.05 -28.62 8.18
C ASN A 363 -16.64 -29.07 6.83
N PRO A 364 -17.01 -30.36 6.67
CA PRO A 364 -17.50 -30.91 5.41
C PRO A 364 -18.75 -30.21 4.85
N ASP A 365 -19.57 -29.62 5.73
CA ASP A 365 -20.85 -28.98 5.35
C ASP A 365 -20.71 -27.50 4.95
N TRP A 366 -19.50 -26.92 5.00
CA TRP A 366 -19.31 -25.53 4.57
C TRP A 366 -19.37 -25.42 3.05
N ASP A 367 -20.05 -24.38 2.56
CA ASP A 367 -20.12 -24.06 1.14
C ASP A 367 -18.89 -23.27 0.65
N ASP A 368 -18.82 -23.05 -0.66
CA ASP A 368 -17.72 -22.33 -1.31
C ASP A 368 -17.48 -20.94 -0.70
N GLU A 369 -18.55 -20.18 -0.50
CA GLU A 369 -18.47 -18.81 -0.02
C GLU A 369 -17.92 -18.76 1.40
N LYS A 370 -18.41 -19.62 2.28
CA LYS A 370 -17.94 -19.67 3.66
C LYS A 370 -16.47 -20.08 3.73
N LEU A 371 -16.03 -21.05 2.92
CA LEU A 371 -14.62 -21.44 2.84
C LEU A 371 -13.73 -20.29 2.37
N TYR A 372 -14.13 -19.62 1.28
CA TYR A 372 -13.40 -18.47 0.74
C TYR A 372 -13.25 -17.35 1.78
N GLN A 373 -14.34 -16.98 2.46
CA GLN A 373 -14.33 -15.87 3.41
C GLN A 373 -13.54 -16.19 4.69
N GLU A 374 -13.62 -17.42 5.21
CA GLU A 374 -12.84 -17.82 6.39
C GLU A 374 -11.35 -17.91 6.07
N ALA A 375 -10.97 -18.49 4.93
CA ALA A 375 -9.58 -18.50 4.47
C ALA A 375 -9.06 -17.07 4.22
N ARG A 376 -9.86 -16.21 3.57
CA ARG A 376 -9.54 -14.78 3.38
C ARG A 376 -9.30 -14.07 4.71
N ARG A 377 -10.18 -14.28 5.70
CA ARG A 377 -10.07 -13.70 7.04
C ARG A 377 -8.79 -14.13 7.75
N ILE A 378 -8.43 -15.41 7.68
CA ILE A 378 -7.19 -15.94 8.28
C ILE A 378 -5.96 -15.32 7.59
N VAL A 379 -5.94 -15.27 6.25
CA VAL A 379 -4.83 -14.68 5.51
C VAL A 379 -4.66 -13.19 5.82
N ALA A 380 -5.75 -12.43 5.92
CA ALA A 380 -5.69 -11.04 6.37
C ALA A 380 -5.08 -10.92 7.77
N ALA A 381 -5.47 -11.77 8.72
CA ALA A 381 -4.90 -11.80 10.07
C ALA A 381 -3.41 -12.16 10.07
N ILE A 382 -2.97 -13.07 9.19
CA ILE A 382 -1.54 -13.39 8.99
C ILE A 382 -0.79 -12.15 8.51
N THR A 383 -1.30 -11.45 7.50
CA THR A 383 -0.70 -10.21 6.98
C THR A 383 -0.59 -9.14 8.06
N GLN A 384 -1.65 -8.94 8.85
CA GLN A 384 -1.65 -8.02 9.99
C GLN A 384 -0.61 -8.41 11.02
N ARG A 385 -0.58 -9.68 11.45
CA ARG A 385 0.38 -10.16 12.45
C ARG A 385 1.82 -9.95 12.00
N ILE A 386 2.17 -10.33 10.77
CA ILE A 386 3.52 -10.13 10.22
C ILE A 386 3.86 -8.63 10.22
N THR A 387 2.92 -7.80 9.79
CA THR A 387 3.12 -6.34 9.69
C THR A 387 3.37 -5.71 11.07
N TYR A 388 2.45 -5.91 12.01
CA TYR A 388 2.48 -5.22 13.30
C TYR A 388 3.46 -5.85 14.30
N LYS A 389 3.56 -7.19 14.38
CA LYS A 389 4.42 -7.87 15.35
C LYS A 389 5.87 -8.06 14.87
N HIS A 390 6.14 -8.08 13.56
CA HIS A 390 7.49 -8.32 13.05
C HIS A 390 8.04 -7.13 12.26
N TYR A 391 7.39 -6.74 11.18
CA TYR A 391 7.91 -5.74 10.25
C TYR A 391 8.06 -4.34 10.87
N LEU A 392 7.02 -3.82 11.53
CA LEU A 392 7.08 -2.48 12.13
C LEU A 392 8.15 -2.36 13.23
N ARG A 393 8.47 -3.45 13.94
CA ARG A 393 9.53 -3.46 14.96
C ARG A 393 10.90 -3.22 14.35
N ILE A 394 11.13 -3.79 13.16
CA ILE A 394 12.38 -3.62 12.42
C ILE A 394 12.48 -2.20 11.86
N VAL A 395 11.39 -1.67 11.29
CA VAL A 395 11.41 -0.38 10.59
C VAL A 395 11.35 0.82 11.53
N LEU A 396 10.48 0.78 12.54
CA LEU A 396 10.25 1.91 13.46
C LEU A 396 11.11 1.81 14.73
N GLY A 397 11.60 0.62 15.06
CA GLY A 397 12.30 0.35 16.31
C GLY A 397 11.35 0.15 17.49
N ILE A 398 11.74 -0.75 18.39
CA ILE A 398 10.92 -1.15 19.55
C ILE A 398 10.62 0.04 20.47
N ASP A 399 11.59 0.93 20.70
CA ASP A 399 11.42 2.07 21.61
C ASP A 399 10.39 3.06 21.10
N PHE A 400 10.35 3.30 19.79
CA PHE A 400 9.32 4.13 19.18
C PHE A 400 7.94 3.48 19.31
N LEU A 401 7.83 2.18 19.03
CA LEU A 401 6.57 1.44 19.14
C LEU A 401 6.02 1.41 20.57
N LYS A 402 6.89 1.26 21.58
CA LYS A 402 6.52 1.38 23.01
C LYS A 402 5.99 2.78 23.30
N LYS A 403 6.67 3.81 22.80
CA LYS A 403 6.29 5.22 23.01
C LYS A 403 4.91 5.55 22.44
N ILE A 404 4.56 4.98 21.29
CA ILE A 404 3.24 5.17 20.68
C ILE A 404 2.20 4.14 21.14
N LYS A 405 2.55 3.22 22.05
CA LYS A 405 1.67 2.16 22.59
C LYS A 405 1.09 1.23 21.52
N LEU A 406 1.89 0.86 20.52
CA LEU A 406 1.53 -0.14 19.50
C LEU A 406 1.97 -1.57 19.88
N LEU A 407 2.63 -1.73 21.04
CA LEU A 407 2.98 -3.04 21.58
C LEU A 407 2.07 -3.34 22.77
N ASP A 408 1.43 -4.50 22.75
CA ASP A 408 0.64 -5.00 23.87
C ASP A 408 1.57 -5.28 25.06
N GLY A 409 1.19 -4.81 26.24
CA GLY A 409 1.95 -5.03 27.46
C GLY A 409 2.03 -6.52 27.83
N ASP A 410 3.17 -6.91 28.39
CA ASP A 410 3.51 -8.18 29.05
C ASP A 410 3.72 -9.46 28.22
N GLU A 411 3.07 -9.69 27.07
CA GLU A 411 3.42 -10.86 26.21
C GLU A 411 4.73 -10.69 25.43
N ASP A 412 5.16 -9.43 25.25
CA ASP A 412 6.30 -9.09 24.39
C ASP A 412 7.66 -9.07 25.11
N GLN A 413 7.72 -9.44 26.40
CA GLN A 413 8.98 -9.64 27.14
C GLN A 413 9.65 -11.00 26.82
N ASP A 414 8.90 -12.05 26.49
CA ASP A 414 9.46 -13.40 26.31
C ASP A 414 10.21 -13.59 24.98
N MET A 415 9.96 -12.76 23.97
CA MET A 415 10.77 -12.74 22.74
C MET A 415 12.13 -12.06 22.93
N MET A 416 12.34 -11.30 24.02
CA MET A 416 13.65 -10.71 24.33
C MET A 416 14.64 -11.74 24.89
N THR A 417 14.15 -12.89 25.38
CA THR A 417 14.96 -13.93 26.03
C THR A 417 15.45 -15.03 25.11
N ASN A 418 14.86 -15.19 23.91
CA ASN A 418 15.44 -16.08 22.89
C ASN A 418 16.42 -15.28 22.03
N GLN A 419 17.56 -14.97 22.65
CA GLN A 419 18.76 -14.48 21.98
C GLN A 419 19.22 -15.46 20.89
N TYR A 420 19.64 -14.87 19.78
CA TYR A 420 20.40 -15.48 18.68
C TYR A 420 21.61 -16.28 19.15
#